data_AF-A0A5E5PTM4-F1
#
_entry.id   AF-A0A5E5PTM4-F1
#
_cell.length_a   1.000
_cell.length_b   1.000
_cell.length_c   1.000
_cell.angle_alpha   90.00
_cell.angle_beta   90.00
_cell.angle_gamma   90.00
#
_symmetry.space_group_name_H-M   'P 1'
#
loop_
_entity.id
_entity.type
_entity.pdbx_description
1 polymer ?
#
loop_
_entity_poly.entity_id
_entity_poly.type
_entity_poly.pdbx_seq_one_letter_code
_entity_poly.pdbx_strand_id
1 'polypeptide(L)'
;TYVKEVKNCRLSIRHFRHVKKRAKAKKALTRLRTIANKLIRELQRKLPTHSLFETYQKDFLFYQQVLAQQPKDKNKIYSLHEPDVYVIAKGKDHKQYEYGNKVSIVSTKDNNIIVGVVSHDKNIHDSKTLDAAITHANSNRTKPIQQAVCDRGYVGVKEVLGAMIILPKKALKRDNRYQRDKKRKLCKRRAAIEPIIGHLKSDFRLSRNLLKGQVGDEINVLMAACAWNLRKWLVIATIFLFWQKLGLFFVKCLRFFVVLDKKQFC
;
A
#
# COMPACT_ATOMS: atom_id res chain seq x y z
N THR A 1 8.70 40.81 2.71
CA THR A 1 7.54 40.04 3.21
C THR A 1 7.96 38.61 3.51
N TYR A 2 7.32 37.95 4.49
CA TYR A 2 7.61 36.55 4.83
C TYR A 2 7.47 35.60 3.62
N VAL A 3 6.59 35.90 2.66
CA VAL A 3 6.39 35.12 1.44
C VAL A 3 7.71 34.90 0.66
N LYS A 4 8.47 35.98 0.41
CA LYS A 4 9.76 35.90 -0.31
C LYS A 4 10.81 35.14 0.50
N GLU A 5 10.84 35.37 1.81
CA GLU A 5 11.79 34.71 2.72
C GLU A 5 11.54 33.20 2.84
N VAL A 6 10.28 32.78 2.97
CA VAL A 6 9.88 31.36 2.99
C VAL A 6 10.27 30.68 1.68
N LYS A 7 10.07 31.32 0.53
CA LYS A 7 10.50 30.79 -0.78
C LYS A 7 12.00 30.53 -0.83
N ASN A 8 12.82 31.48 -0.37
CA ASN A 8 14.29 31.33 -0.31
C ASN A 8 14.74 30.24 0.67
N CYS A 9 14.07 30.13 1.82
CA CYS A 9 14.32 29.06 2.78
C CYS A 9 14.01 27.68 2.18
N ARG A 10 12.86 27.53 1.49
CA ARG A 10 12.48 26.28 0.80
C ARG A 10 13.52 25.86 -0.24
N LEU A 11 14.01 26.80 -1.05
CA LEU A 11 15.07 26.54 -2.03
C LEU A 11 16.37 26.07 -1.36
N SER A 12 16.73 26.66 -0.22
CA SER A 12 17.92 26.28 0.55
C SER A 12 17.84 24.86 1.15
N ILE A 13 16.63 24.34 1.38
CA ILE A 13 16.39 23.01 1.99
C ILE A 13 16.43 21.88 0.95
N ARG A 14 16.27 22.16 -0.35
CA ARG A 14 16.16 21.14 -1.43
C ARG A 14 17.23 20.06 -1.37
N HIS A 15 18.46 20.43 -1.02
CA HIS A 15 19.61 19.52 -0.96
C HIS A 15 20.11 19.29 0.47
N PHE A 16 19.21 19.17 1.45
CA PHE A 16 19.58 19.01 2.87
C PHE A 16 20.45 17.79 3.17
N ARG A 17 20.42 16.77 2.31
CA ARG A 17 21.25 15.55 2.42
C ARG A 17 22.72 15.79 2.03
N HIS A 18 23.01 16.81 1.23
CA HIS A 18 24.37 17.09 0.79
C HIS A 18 25.20 17.68 1.93
N VAL A 19 26.35 17.08 2.24
CA VAL A 19 27.20 17.40 3.41
C VAL A 19 27.47 18.92 3.50
N LYS A 20 27.98 19.53 2.43
CA LYS A 20 28.30 20.97 2.38
C LYS A 20 27.07 21.89 2.53
N LYS A 21 25.87 21.43 2.16
CA LYS A 21 24.62 22.23 2.19
C LYS A 21 23.81 21.99 3.46
N ARG A 22 24.13 20.95 4.24
CA ARG A 22 23.40 20.54 5.44
C ARG A 22 23.31 21.64 6.50
N ALA A 23 24.39 22.38 6.74
CA ALA A 23 24.41 23.49 7.70
C ALA A 23 23.45 24.63 7.27
N LYS A 24 23.50 25.02 5.99
CA LYS A 24 22.58 26.04 5.42
C LYS A 24 21.12 25.59 5.50
N ALA A 25 20.84 24.32 5.18
CA ALA A 25 19.50 23.75 5.28
C ALA A 25 18.97 23.73 6.73
N LYS A 26 19.81 23.36 7.71
CA LYS A 26 19.45 23.43 9.13
C LYS A 26 19.09 24.85 9.57
N LYS A 27 19.91 25.86 9.22
CA LYS A 27 19.60 27.27 9.51
C LYS A 27 18.27 27.71 8.89
N ALA A 28 18.02 27.34 7.64
CA ALA A 28 16.75 27.63 6.96
C ALA A 28 15.55 26.97 7.65
N LEU A 29 15.66 25.71 8.10
CA LEU A 29 14.61 25.02 8.87
C LEU A 29 14.32 25.72 10.20
N THR A 30 15.37 26.10 10.95
CA THR A 30 15.20 26.85 12.20
C THR A 30 14.50 28.18 11.94
N ARG A 31 14.89 28.90 10.88
CA ARG A 31 14.26 30.16 10.50
C ARG A 31 12.79 30.00 10.13
N LEU A 32 12.44 28.97 9.36
CA LEU A 32 11.05 28.65 9.04
C LEU A 32 10.23 28.38 10.32
N ARG A 33 10.80 27.65 11.29
CA ARG A 33 10.14 27.41 12.60
C ARG A 33 9.93 28.72 13.37
N THR A 34 10.89 29.66 13.31
CA THR A 34 10.74 31.00 13.91
C THR A 34 9.62 31.81 13.25
N ILE A 35 9.57 31.84 11.90
CA ILE A 35 8.53 32.57 11.16
C ILE A 35 7.15 32.00 11.49
N ALA A 36 7.00 30.66 11.49
CA ALA A 36 5.74 30.01 11.84
C ALA A 36 5.27 30.37 13.26
N ASN A 37 6.17 30.34 14.26
CA ASN A 37 5.83 30.75 15.63
C ASN A 37 5.40 32.23 15.71
N LYS A 38 6.07 33.12 14.98
CA LYS A 38 5.70 34.54 14.93
C LYS A 38 4.31 34.74 14.33
N LEU A 39 4.02 34.06 13.21
CA LEU A 39 2.72 34.14 12.54
C LEU A 39 1.59 33.64 13.44
N ILE A 40 1.77 32.50 14.12
CA ILE A 40 0.75 31.99 15.05
C ILE A 40 0.48 32.99 16.17
N ARG A 41 1.52 33.55 16.80
CA ARG A 41 1.37 34.56 17.86
C ARG A 41 0.75 35.86 17.35
N GLU A 42 1.01 36.23 16.10
CA GLU A 42 0.40 37.40 15.48
C GLU A 42 -1.08 37.19 15.24
N LEU A 43 -1.46 36.04 14.67
CA LEU A 43 -2.87 35.68 14.45
C LEU A 43 -3.65 35.62 15.79
N GLN A 44 -3.06 35.03 16.83
CA GLN A 44 -3.66 34.98 18.17
C GLN A 44 -3.88 36.36 18.80
N ARG A 45 -3.08 37.37 18.44
CA ARG A 45 -3.24 38.74 18.96
C ARG A 45 -4.22 39.57 18.15
N LYS A 46 -4.33 39.32 16.83
CA LYS A 46 -5.13 40.13 15.91
C LYS A 46 -6.55 39.61 15.71
N LEU A 47 -6.78 38.31 15.86
CA LEU A 47 -8.10 37.73 15.68
C LEU A 47 -8.97 37.97 16.92
N PRO A 48 -10.28 38.23 16.75
CA PRO A 48 -11.23 38.30 17.86
C PRO A 48 -11.23 37.01 18.68
N THR A 49 -11.40 37.13 20.00
CA THR A 49 -11.40 36.00 20.94
C THR A 49 -12.46 34.96 20.58
N HIS A 50 -13.67 35.38 20.21
CA HIS A 50 -14.74 34.47 19.79
C HIS A 50 -14.33 33.58 18.60
N SER A 51 -13.75 34.16 17.54
CA SER A 51 -13.27 33.39 16.37
C SER A 51 -12.13 32.42 16.73
N LEU A 52 -11.24 32.83 17.65
CA LEU A 52 -10.14 31.98 18.10
C LEU A 52 -10.62 30.76 18.87
N PHE A 53 -11.59 30.93 19.78
CA PHE A 53 -12.06 29.85 20.65
C PHE A 53 -13.16 28.99 20.02
N GLU A 54 -14.08 29.57 19.25
CA GLU A 54 -15.19 28.81 18.69
C GLU A 54 -14.90 28.22 17.31
N THR A 55 -14.17 28.96 16.46
CA THR A 55 -13.96 28.54 15.07
C THR A 55 -12.62 27.84 14.85
N TYR A 56 -11.52 28.45 15.32
CA TYR A 56 -10.16 28.03 14.93
C TYR A 56 -9.38 27.30 16.03
N GLN A 57 -9.97 27.07 17.20
CA GLN A 57 -9.27 26.52 18.34
C GLN A 57 -8.57 25.20 18.01
N LYS A 58 -9.26 24.30 17.29
CA LYS A 58 -8.71 23.01 16.86
C LYS A 58 -7.49 23.17 15.98
N ASP A 59 -7.53 24.09 15.02
CA ASP A 59 -6.42 24.37 14.10
C ASP A 59 -5.22 24.96 14.84
N PHE A 60 -5.45 25.90 15.75
CA PHE A 60 -4.37 26.49 16.56
C PHE A 60 -3.69 25.45 17.45
N LEU A 61 -4.46 24.61 18.14
CA LEU A 61 -3.92 23.52 18.95
C LEU A 61 -3.11 22.55 18.08
N PHE A 62 -3.62 22.19 16.90
CA PHE A 62 -2.94 21.33 15.95
C PHE A 62 -1.61 21.94 15.47
N TYR A 63 -1.59 23.21 15.05
CA TYR A 63 -0.36 23.87 14.60
C TYR A 63 0.67 24.04 15.73
N GLN A 64 0.21 24.37 16.94
CA GLN A 64 1.07 24.44 18.11
C GLN A 64 1.69 23.08 18.44
N GLN A 65 0.89 22.01 18.38
CA GLN A 65 1.39 20.65 18.56
C GLN A 65 2.48 20.33 17.53
N VAL A 66 2.25 20.63 16.24
CA VAL A 66 3.23 20.42 15.17
C VAL A 66 4.53 21.20 15.42
N LEU A 67 4.43 22.45 15.87
CA LEU A 67 5.58 23.29 16.18
C LEU A 67 6.28 22.94 17.50
N ALA A 68 5.65 22.20 18.41
CA ALA A 68 6.24 21.74 19.64
C ALA A 68 7.11 20.48 19.44
N GLN A 69 6.80 19.66 18.43
CA GLN A 69 7.45 18.37 18.19
C GLN A 69 8.99 18.45 18.14
N GLN A 70 9.61 17.44 18.73
CA GLN A 70 11.05 17.23 18.80
C GLN A 70 11.51 15.99 18.02
N PRO A 71 12.81 15.87 17.72
CA PRO A 71 13.36 14.74 16.95
C PRO A 71 13.16 13.36 17.58
N LYS A 72 12.98 13.25 18.90
CA LYS A 72 12.83 11.96 19.60
C LYS A 72 11.39 11.60 19.98
N ASP A 73 10.43 12.47 19.67
CA ASP A 73 9.03 12.24 20.04
C ASP A 73 8.42 11.06 19.29
N LYS A 74 7.47 10.38 19.93
CA LYS A 74 6.65 9.33 19.32
C LYS A 74 5.41 9.95 18.68
N ASN A 75 4.77 9.24 17.74
CA ASN A 75 3.51 9.63 17.09
C ASN A 75 3.54 11.04 16.50
N LYS A 76 4.53 11.32 15.66
CA LYS A 76 4.69 12.63 15.06
C LYS A 76 3.71 12.86 13.93
N ILE A 77 3.25 14.10 13.82
CA ILE A 77 2.50 14.63 12.70
C ILE A 77 3.49 14.96 11.58
N TYR A 78 3.37 14.25 10.46
CA TYR A 78 4.23 14.42 9.28
C TYR A 78 3.60 15.28 8.18
N SER A 79 2.27 15.41 8.18
CA SER A 79 1.52 16.22 7.22
C SER A 79 0.45 17.03 7.95
N LEU A 80 0.28 18.30 7.56
CA LEU A 80 -0.81 19.14 8.06
C LEU A 80 -2.16 18.75 7.45
N HIS A 81 -2.14 18.19 6.24
CA HIS A 81 -3.35 17.83 5.50
C HIS A 81 -3.83 16.42 5.82
N GLU A 82 -2.92 15.55 6.28
CA GLU A 82 -3.18 14.15 6.62
C GLU A 82 -2.44 13.81 7.93
N PRO A 83 -3.01 14.17 9.10
CA PRO A 83 -2.35 14.00 10.40
C PRO A 83 -2.12 12.54 10.78
N ASP A 84 -2.97 11.64 10.30
CA ASP A 84 -2.96 10.21 10.63
C ASP A 84 -1.85 9.43 9.91
N VAL A 85 -1.25 10.02 8.87
CA VAL A 85 -0.18 9.40 8.10
C VAL A 85 1.06 9.22 8.96
N TYR A 86 1.56 7.98 9.02
CA TYR A 86 2.81 7.65 9.68
C TYR A 86 3.95 7.35 8.70
N VAL A 87 5.16 7.25 9.26
CA VAL A 87 6.38 6.98 8.51
C VAL A 87 6.85 5.56 8.73
N ILE A 88 7.23 4.90 7.63
CA ILE A 88 7.83 3.58 7.61
C ILE A 88 9.25 3.71 7.05
N ALA A 89 10.24 3.25 7.82
CA ALA A 89 11.62 3.17 7.35
C ALA A 89 11.79 1.95 6.43
N LYS A 90 12.28 2.15 5.21
CA LYS A 90 12.43 1.09 4.19
C LYS A 90 13.80 0.42 4.22
N GLY A 91 14.77 1.00 4.92
CA GLY A 91 16.17 0.54 4.91
C GLY A 91 16.86 0.64 3.55
N LYS A 92 16.29 1.36 2.58
CA LYS A 92 16.85 1.57 1.24
C LYS A 92 17.56 2.92 1.17
N ASP A 93 18.76 2.95 0.58
CA ASP A 93 19.58 4.16 0.51
C ASP A 93 18.92 5.30 -0.30
N HIS A 94 18.42 4.99 -1.50
CA HIS A 94 17.74 5.96 -2.36
C HIS A 94 16.38 6.43 -1.80
N LYS A 95 15.70 5.62 -0.98
CA LYS A 95 14.39 5.94 -0.38
C LYS A 95 14.30 5.40 1.05
N GLN A 96 14.80 6.19 2.00
CA GLN A 96 14.88 5.80 3.41
C GLN A 96 13.52 5.69 4.10
N TYR A 97 12.56 6.55 3.72
CA TYR A 97 11.26 6.67 4.37
C TYR A 97 10.12 6.62 3.34
N GLU A 98 9.05 5.92 3.70
CA GLU A 98 7.75 5.98 3.05
C GLU A 98 6.75 6.60 4.02
N TYR A 99 5.90 7.48 3.48
CA TYR A 99 4.82 8.13 4.21
C TYR A 99 3.51 7.52 3.70
N GLY A 100 2.66 7.09 4.62
CA GLY A 100 1.33 6.57 4.31
C GLY A 100 0.90 5.52 5.33
N ASN A 101 -0.21 4.86 5.03
CA ASN A 101 -0.73 3.79 5.86
C ASN A 101 -0.19 2.43 5.40
N LYS A 102 -0.07 1.50 6.34
CA LYS A 102 0.31 0.12 6.05
C LYS A 102 -0.92 -0.60 5.57
N VAL A 103 -0.72 -1.45 4.58
CA VAL A 103 -1.79 -2.21 3.95
C VAL A 103 -1.41 -3.68 3.97
N SER A 104 -2.33 -4.52 4.45
CA SER A 104 -2.22 -5.97 4.32
C SER A 104 -3.02 -6.43 3.11
N ILE A 105 -2.41 -7.28 2.27
CA ILE A 105 -3.04 -7.84 1.08
C ILE A 105 -2.94 -9.36 1.16
N VAL A 106 -4.09 -10.04 1.02
CA VAL A 106 -4.20 -11.50 1.04
C VAL A 106 -4.58 -11.98 -0.34
N SER A 107 -3.73 -12.85 -0.91
CA SER A 107 -3.91 -13.40 -2.25
C SER A 107 -3.93 -14.92 -2.23
N THR A 108 -4.74 -15.51 -3.10
CA THR A 108 -4.77 -16.96 -3.33
C THR A 108 -3.45 -17.45 -3.94
N LYS A 109 -3.00 -18.63 -3.50
CA LYS A 109 -1.73 -19.23 -3.94
C LYS A 109 -1.67 -19.54 -5.44
N ASP A 110 -2.75 -20.08 -5.99
CA ASP A 110 -2.72 -20.68 -7.33
C ASP A 110 -3.12 -19.65 -8.42
N ASN A 111 -4.17 -18.86 -8.18
CA ASN A 111 -4.72 -17.94 -9.18
C ASN A 111 -4.28 -16.47 -8.96
N ASN A 112 -3.61 -16.16 -7.85
CA ASN A 112 -3.21 -14.79 -7.49
C ASN A 112 -4.38 -13.79 -7.42
N ILE A 113 -5.59 -14.27 -7.13
CA ILE A 113 -6.77 -13.45 -6.86
C ILE A 113 -6.65 -12.89 -5.45
N ILE A 114 -6.88 -11.59 -5.30
CA ILE A 114 -6.90 -10.91 -4.00
C ILE A 114 -8.24 -11.19 -3.33
N VAL A 115 -8.21 -11.72 -2.11
CA VAL A 115 -9.41 -12.12 -1.35
C VAL A 115 -9.62 -11.30 -0.09
N GLY A 116 -8.59 -10.60 0.38
CA GLY A 116 -8.70 -9.71 1.51
C GLY A 116 -7.71 -8.57 1.41
N VAL A 117 -8.15 -7.39 1.84
CA VAL A 117 -7.32 -6.19 1.95
C VAL A 117 -7.71 -5.44 3.22
N VAL A 118 -6.72 -4.90 3.91
CA VAL A 118 -6.94 -4.14 5.14
C VAL A 118 -5.95 -2.98 5.19
N SER A 119 -6.46 -1.76 5.36
CA SER A 119 -5.66 -0.60 5.72
C SER A 119 -5.50 -0.54 7.24
N HIS A 120 -4.31 -0.20 7.73
CA HIS A 120 -4.03 -0.08 9.15
C HIS A 120 -3.78 1.39 9.50
N ASP A 121 -4.61 1.92 10.38
CA ASP A 121 -4.57 3.33 10.81
C ASP A 121 -3.34 3.66 11.67
N LYS A 122 -2.81 2.64 12.35
CA LYS A 122 -1.67 2.77 13.25
C LYS A 122 -0.51 1.95 12.74
N ASN A 123 0.70 2.45 12.99
CA ASN A 123 1.94 1.72 12.71
C ASN A 123 2.13 0.56 13.70
N ILE A 124 1.36 -0.52 13.53
CA ILE A 124 1.50 -1.76 14.28
C ILE A 124 2.53 -2.67 13.63
N HIS A 125 3.16 -3.53 14.44
CA HIS A 125 4.11 -4.53 13.94
C HIS A 125 3.39 -5.53 13.01
N ASP A 126 4.05 -5.98 11.95
CA ASP A 126 3.45 -6.82 10.90
C ASP A 126 2.82 -8.10 11.45
N SER A 127 3.44 -8.73 12.46
CA SER A 127 2.85 -9.91 13.11
C SER A 127 1.45 -9.69 13.69
N LYS A 128 1.10 -8.46 14.09
CA LYS A 128 -0.21 -8.10 14.63
C LYS A 128 -1.23 -7.74 13.55
N THR A 129 -0.83 -7.59 12.29
CA THR A 129 -1.75 -7.26 11.18
C THR A 129 -2.45 -8.49 10.60
N LEU A 130 -1.97 -9.70 10.93
CA LEU A 130 -2.48 -10.95 10.38
C LEU A 130 -3.92 -11.25 10.79
N ASP A 131 -4.30 -10.89 12.01
CA ASP A 131 -5.65 -11.13 12.54
C ASP A 131 -6.70 -10.40 11.68
N ALA A 132 -6.56 -9.08 11.55
CA ALA A 132 -7.43 -8.28 10.70
C ALA A 132 -7.41 -8.75 9.23
N ALA A 133 -6.23 -9.08 8.70
CA ALA A 133 -6.09 -9.52 7.31
C ALA A 133 -6.79 -10.87 7.03
N ILE A 134 -6.67 -11.83 7.94
CA ILE A 134 -7.31 -13.15 7.81
C ILE A 134 -8.82 -13.04 8.06
N THR A 135 -9.25 -12.23 9.02
CA THR A 135 -10.68 -11.96 9.27
C THR A 135 -11.36 -11.40 8.01
N HIS A 136 -10.78 -10.34 7.41
CA HIS A 136 -11.32 -9.77 6.17
C HIS A 136 -11.23 -10.75 4.98
N ALA A 137 -10.20 -11.60 4.93
CA ALA A 137 -10.12 -12.59 3.86
C ALA A 137 -11.15 -13.73 4.04
N ASN A 138 -11.44 -14.11 5.28
CA ASN A 138 -12.44 -15.13 5.61
C ASN A 138 -13.87 -14.62 5.41
N SER A 139 -14.16 -13.33 5.65
CA SER A 139 -15.50 -12.77 5.40
C SER A 139 -15.91 -12.88 3.92
N ASN A 140 -14.94 -12.85 3.00
CA ASN A 140 -15.16 -12.98 1.56
C ASN A 140 -15.14 -14.42 1.06
N ARG A 141 -15.07 -15.42 1.96
CA ARG A 141 -14.89 -16.84 1.60
C ARG A 141 -15.87 -17.71 2.37
N THR A 142 -16.43 -18.71 1.69
CA THR A 142 -17.26 -19.73 2.35
C THR A 142 -16.42 -20.72 3.17
N LYS A 143 -15.18 -21.01 2.73
CA LYS A 143 -14.26 -21.91 3.42
C LYS A 143 -13.13 -21.13 4.10
N PRO A 144 -12.92 -21.31 5.40
CA PRO A 144 -11.89 -20.57 6.13
C PRO A 144 -10.49 -20.93 5.62
N ILE A 145 -9.57 -19.98 5.76
CA ILE A 145 -8.17 -20.16 5.41
C ILE A 145 -7.53 -21.14 6.40
N GLN A 146 -6.99 -22.25 5.90
CA GLN A 146 -6.29 -23.24 6.73
C GLN A 146 -4.78 -22.97 6.84
N GLN A 147 -4.18 -22.38 5.81
CA GLN A 147 -2.75 -22.11 5.73
C GLN A 147 -2.50 -20.78 5.04
N ALA A 148 -1.67 -19.93 5.65
CA ALA A 148 -1.21 -18.68 5.06
C ALA A 148 0.32 -18.68 5.00
N VAL A 149 0.89 -18.28 3.86
CA VAL A 149 2.34 -18.18 3.67
C VAL A 149 2.73 -16.71 3.75
N CYS A 150 3.53 -16.34 4.73
CA CYS A 150 3.86 -14.95 5.04
C CYS A 150 5.36 -14.66 4.92
N ASP A 151 5.71 -13.38 4.87
CA ASP A 151 7.10 -12.94 4.87
C ASP A 151 7.78 -13.14 6.21
N ARG A 152 9.12 -13.07 6.21
CA ARG A 152 9.90 -13.16 7.45
C ARG A 152 9.56 -12.09 8.46
N GLY A 153 8.98 -10.94 8.06
CA GLY A 153 8.55 -9.88 8.99
C GLY A 153 7.48 -10.31 9.99
N TYR A 154 6.73 -11.37 9.68
CA TYR A 154 5.65 -11.90 10.51
C TYR A 154 6.13 -12.87 11.60
N VAL A 155 7.33 -12.67 12.15
CA VAL A 155 7.89 -13.55 13.20
C VAL A 155 7.00 -13.52 14.45
N GLY A 156 6.86 -14.69 15.09
CA GLY A 156 6.26 -14.84 16.42
C GLY A 156 4.90 -15.53 16.38
N VAL A 157 4.14 -15.36 15.30
CA VAL A 157 2.78 -15.91 15.18
C VAL A 157 2.82 -17.23 14.41
N LYS A 158 2.34 -18.31 15.04
CA LYS A 158 2.29 -19.66 14.43
C LYS A 158 0.92 -19.99 13.86
N GLU A 159 -0.12 -19.45 14.48
CA GLU A 159 -1.52 -19.70 14.13
C GLU A 159 -2.35 -18.45 14.40
N VAL A 160 -3.31 -18.16 13.52
CA VAL A 160 -4.26 -17.06 13.65
C VAL A 160 -5.61 -17.55 13.16
N LEU A 161 -6.65 -17.48 14.00
CA LEU A 161 -8.03 -17.85 13.62
C LEU A 161 -8.12 -19.26 12.96
N GLY A 162 -7.35 -20.23 13.46
CA GLY A 162 -7.27 -21.59 12.92
C GLY A 162 -6.40 -21.75 11.66
N ALA A 163 -5.84 -20.66 11.13
CA ALA A 163 -4.94 -20.70 9.98
C ALA A 163 -3.48 -20.87 10.42
N MET A 164 -2.81 -21.92 9.94
CA MET A 164 -1.39 -22.11 10.17
C MET A 164 -0.54 -21.13 9.36
N ILE A 165 0.33 -20.38 10.03
CA ILE A 165 1.23 -19.40 9.41
C ILE A 165 2.56 -20.07 9.04
N ILE A 166 2.86 -20.10 7.74
CA ILE A 166 4.06 -20.70 7.18
C ILE A 166 5.04 -19.58 6.82
N LEU A 167 6.17 -19.56 7.51
CA LEU A 167 7.25 -18.59 7.28
C LEU A 167 8.43 -19.26 6.56
N PRO A 168 9.16 -18.54 5.68
CA PRO A 168 10.36 -19.06 5.03
C PRO A 168 11.52 -19.17 6.03
N LYS A 169 11.64 -20.35 6.66
CA LYS A 169 12.69 -20.73 7.60
C LYS A 169 13.55 -21.88 7.04
N LYS A 170 14.72 -22.10 7.63
CA LYS A 170 15.52 -23.30 7.35
C LYS A 170 14.68 -24.55 7.62
N ALA A 171 14.82 -25.57 6.77
CA ALA A 171 14.14 -26.84 6.98
C ALA A 171 14.58 -27.44 8.31
N LEU A 172 13.62 -27.98 9.07
CA LEU A 172 13.92 -28.65 10.33
C LEU A 172 14.54 -30.02 10.04
N LYS A 173 15.54 -30.43 10.84
CA LYS A 173 16.20 -31.74 10.68
C LYS A 173 15.20 -32.91 10.75
N ARG A 174 14.14 -32.77 11.54
CA ARG A 174 13.04 -33.75 11.70
C ARG A 174 12.08 -33.85 10.51
N ASP A 175 12.03 -32.86 9.61
CA ASP A 175 11.06 -32.88 8.51
C ASP A 175 11.46 -33.93 7.48
N ASN A 176 10.52 -34.74 6.98
CA ASN A 176 10.76 -35.66 5.85
C ASN A 176 10.98 -34.87 4.54
N ARG A 177 11.70 -35.45 3.56
CA ARG A 177 11.94 -34.90 2.21
C ARG A 177 10.66 -34.32 1.59
N TYR A 178 9.55 -35.06 1.64
CA TYR A 178 8.26 -34.62 1.10
C TYR A 178 7.74 -33.34 1.78
N GLN A 179 7.80 -33.28 3.11
CA GLN A 179 7.35 -32.10 3.87
C GLN A 179 8.23 -30.87 3.58
N ARG A 180 9.55 -31.08 3.42
CA ARG A 180 10.50 -30.03 3.02
C ARG A 180 10.16 -29.48 1.64
N ASP A 181 9.90 -30.35 0.66
CA ASP A 181 9.53 -29.94 -0.70
C ASP A 181 8.21 -29.18 -0.74
N LYS A 182 7.18 -29.64 -0.01
CA LYS A 182 5.89 -28.94 0.12
C LYS A 182 6.07 -27.53 0.67
N LYS A 183 6.82 -27.36 1.76
CA LYS A 183 7.13 -26.05 2.35
C LYS A 183 7.94 -25.17 1.38
N ARG A 184 8.90 -25.74 0.65
CA ARG A 184 9.70 -25.03 -0.35
C ARG A 184 8.84 -24.51 -1.50
N LYS A 185 7.96 -25.34 -2.06
CA LYS A 185 7.01 -24.95 -3.13
C LYS A 185 6.09 -23.82 -2.69
N LEU A 186 5.58 -23.88 -1.46
CA LEU A 186 4.76 -22.81 -0.87
C LEU A 186 5.54 -21.49 -0.73
N CYS A 187 6.74 -21.53 -0.15
CA CYS A 187 7.59 -20.36 0.00
C CYS A 187 8.03 -19.77 -1.35
N LYS A 188 8.21 -20.60 -2.40
CA LYS A 188 8.51 -20.14 -3.76
C LYS A 188 7.31 -19.42 -4.38
N ARG A 189 6.08 -19.93 -4.18
CA ARG A 189 4.85 -19.27 -4.67
C ARG A 189 4.59 -17.93 -4.01
N ARG A 190 4.90 -17.78 -2.72
CA ARG A 190 4.85 -16.47 -2.01
C ARG A 190 5.62 -15.36 -2.74
N ALA A 191 6.71 -15.68 -3.45
CA ALA A 191 7.47 -14.69 -4.20
C ALA A 191 6.66 -13.95 -5.28
N ALA A 192 5.48 -14.47 -5.66
CA ALA A 192 4.55 -13.77 -6.55
C ALA A 192 3.85 -12.56 -5.90
N ILE A 193 3.82 -12.45 -4.56
CA ILE A 193 3.17 -11.34 -3.85
C ILE A 193 3.86 -10.00 -4.14
N GLU A 194 5.19 -9.98 -4.21
CA GLU A 194 5.96 -8.75 -4.49
C GLU A 194 5.62 -8.16 -5.87
N PRO A 195 5.61 -8.95 -6.97
CA PRO A 195 5.06 -8.51 -8.25
C PRO A 195 3.62 -7.98 -8.17
N ILE A 196 2.73 -8.65 -7.43
CA ILE A 196 1.33 -8.21 -7.28
C ILE A 196 1.28 -6.83 -6.62
N ILE A 197 2.01 -6.63 -5.52
CA ILE A 197 2.11 -5.32 -4.84
C ILE A 197 2.74 -4.27 -5.76
N GLY A 198 3.74 -4.66 -6.55
CA GLY A 198 4.35 -3.82 -7.59
C GLY A 198 3.30 -3.31 -8.58
N HIS A 199 2.53 -4.21 -9.19
CA HIS A 199 1.46 -3.86 -10.11
C HIS A 199 0.36 -3.02 -9.45
N LEU A 200 -0.05 -3.34 -8.22
CA LEU A 200 -1.01 -2.51 -7.49
C LEU A 200 -0.51 -1.07 -7.36
N LYS A 201 0.79 -0.88 -7.09
CA LYS A 201 1.40 0.45 -6.96
C LYS A 201 1.54 1.20 -8.29
N SER A 202 1.96 0.53 -9.36
CA SER A 202 2.19 1.16 -10.67
C SER A 202 0.92 1.28 -11.50
N ASP A 203 0.22 0.17 -11.69
CA ASP A 203 -0.85 0.03 -12.68
C ASP A 203 -2.20 0.48 -12.09
N PHE A 204 -2.41 0.24 -10.78
CA PHE A 204 -3.68 0.50 -10.09
C PHE A 204 -3.58 1.66 -9.09
N ARG A 205 -2.59 2.55 -9.27
CA ARG A 205 -2.43 3.82 -8.55
C ARG A 205 -2.32 3.71 -7.01
N LEU A 206 -2.01 2.54 -6.46
CA LEU A 206 -1.82 2.38 -5.01
C LEU A 206 -0.58 3.13 -4.48
N SER A 207 0.31 3.61 -5.36
CA SER A 207 1.51 4.37 -4.95
C SER A 207 1.21 5.76 -4.39
N ARG A 208 0.09 6.38 -4.76
CA ARG A 208 -0.35 7.68 -4.26
C ARG A 208 -1.85 7.63 -4.01
N ASN A 209 -2.26 7.85 -2.77
CA ASN A 209 -3.66 8.04 -2.48
C ASN A 209 -4.08 9.48 -2.82
N LEU A 210 -5.20 9.61 -3.52
CA LEU A 210 -5.84 10.89 -3.85
C LEU A 210 -7.09 11.15 -2.99
N LEU A 211 -7.56 10.13 -2.28
CA LEU A 211 -8.67 10.22 -1.34
C LEU A 211 -8.18 10.69 0.03
N LYS A 212 -9.06 11.37 0.77
CA LYS A 212 -8.74 12.03 2.02
C LYS A 212 -9.01 11.12 3.23
N GLY A 213 -8.09 11.11 4.19
CA GLY A 213 -8.20 10.40 5.46
C GLY A 213 -8.17 8.88 5.35
N GLN A 214 -8.30 8.22 6.52
CA GLN A 214 -8.22 6.77 6.68
C GLN A 214 -9.26 6.01 5.85
N VAL A 215 -10.50 6.51 5.79
CA VAL A 215 -11.55 5.94 4.94
C VAL A 215 -11.16 5.99 3.47
N GLY A 216 -10.54 7.10 3.03
CA GLY A 216 -10.01 7.23 1.68
C GLY A 216 -8.88 6.23 1.39
N ASP A 217 -7.99 5.99 2.36
CA ASP A 217 -6.93 4.97 2.24
C ASP A 217 -7.51 3.57 2.05
N GLU A 218 -8.52 3.21 2.85
CA GLU A 218 -9.20 1.92 2.74
C GLU A 218 -9.89 1.75 1.38
N ILE A 219 -10.66 2.76 0.95
CA ILE A 219 -11.34 2.74 -0.35
C ILE A 219 -10.34 2.59 -1.49
N ASN A 220 -9.23 3.34 -1.47
CA ASN A 220 -8.22 3.28 -2.54
C ASN A 220 -7.60 1.89 -2.65
N VAL A 221 -7.30 1.26 -1.52
CA VAL A 221 -6.79 -0.12 -1.47
C VAL A 221 -7.82 -1.10 -2.03
N LEU A 222 -9.08 -1.00 -1.59
CA LEU A 222 -10.16 -1.86 -2.04
C LEU A 222 -10.35 -1.76 -3.56
N MET A 223 -10.38 -0.53 -4.09
CA MET A 223 -10.53 -0.26 -5.51
C MET A 223 -9.35 -0.80 -6.32
N ALA A 224 -8.11 -0.64 -5.83
CA ALA A 224 -6.94 -1.20 -6.49
C ALA A 224 -6.98 -2.73 -6.55
N ALA A 225 -7.39 -3.39 -5.45
CA ALA A 225 -7.55 -4.84 -5.39
C ALA A 225 -8.69 -5.35 -6.29
N CYS A 226 -9.82 -4.64 -6.30
CA CYS A 226 -10.94 -4.93 -7.20
C CYS A 226 -10.51 -4.84 -8.66
N ALA A 227 -9.81 -3.75 -9.03
CA ALA A 227 -9.31 -3.56 -10.40
C ALA A 227 -8.31 -4.66 -10.82
N TRP A 228 -7.42 -5.09 -9.91
CA TRP A 228 -6.54 -6.25 -10.15
C TRP A 228 -7.34 -7.51 -10.45
N ASN A 229 -8.34 -7.82 -9.64
CA ASN A 229 -9.19 -8.99 -9.83
C ASN A 229 -9.97 -8.89 -11.14
N LEU A 230 -10.62 -7.77 -11.43
CA LEU A 230 -11.36 -7.55 -12.69
C LEU A 230 -10.45 -7.71 -13.91
N ARG A 231 -9.23 -7.19 -13.89
CA ARG A 231 -8.25 -7.41 -14.97
C ARG A 231 -7.97 -8.89 -15.21
N LYS A 232 -7.88 -9.70 -14.14
CA LYS A 232 -7.69 -11.16 -14.27
C LYS A 232 -8.88 -11.81 -14.97
N TRP A 233 -10.11 -11.46 -14.56
CA TRP A 233 -11.33 -11.97 -15.19
C TRP A 233 -11.43 -11.56 -16.65
N LEU A 234 -11.11 -10.30 -16.97
CA LEU A 234 -11.10 -9.80 -18.35
C LEU A 234 -10.11 -10.56 -19.23
N VAL A 235 -8.91 -10.87 -18.74
CA VAL A 235 -7.93 -11.67 -19.50
C VAL A 235 -8.45 -13.08 -19.78
N ILE A 236 -9.12 -13.71 -18.82
CA ILE A 236 -9.71 -15.03 -19.02
C ILE A 236 -10.85 -14.96 -20.04
N ALA A 237 -11.72 -13.95 -19.92
CA ALA A 237 -12.83 -13.74 -20.83
C ALA A 237 -12.36 -13.44 -22.27
N THR A 238 -11.31 -12.63 -22.46
CA THR A 238 -10.77 -12.33 -23.79
C THR A 238 -10.13 -13.55 -24.43
N ILE A 239 -9.41 -14.37 -23.66
CA ILE A 239 -8.89 -15.66 -24.13
C ILE A 239 -10.05 -16.54 -24.56
N PHE A 240 -11.07 -16.72 -23.71
CA PHE A 240 -12.23 -17.54 -24.02
C PHE A 240 -12.94 -17.09 -25.31
N LEU A 241 -13.22 -15.78 -25.45
CA LEU A 241 -13.85 -15.23 -26.66
C LEU A 241 -12.98 -15.40 -27.91
N PHE A 242 -11.65 -15.32 -27.78
CA PHE A 242 -10.71 -15.57 -28.87
C PHE A 242 -10.78 -17.02 -29.34
N TRP A 243 -10.80 -17.99 -28.42
CA TRP A 243 -10.97 -19.41 -28.76
C TRP A 243 -12.33 -19.71 -29.38
N GLN A 244 -13.41 -19.08 -28.92
CA GLN A 244 -14.72 -19.22 -29.56
C GLN A 244 -14.72 -18.72 -31.00
N LYS A 245 -14.08 -17.57 -31.28
CA LYS A 245 -13.96 -17.04 -32.65
C LYS A 245 -13.13 -17.94 -33.55
N LEU A 246 -12.01 -18.48 -33.04
CA LEU A 246 -11.20 -19.47 -33.77
C LEU A 246 -11.99 -20.74 -34.06
N GLY A 247 -12.70 -21.30 -33.07
CA GLY A 247 -13.54 -22.49 -33.27
C GLY A 247 -14.62 -22.26 -34.32
N LEU A 248 -15.31 -21.12 -34.27
CA LEU A 248 -16.31 -20.73 -35.28
C LEU A 248 -15.68 -20.56 -36.68
N PHE A 249 -14.46 -20.02 -36.77
CA PHE A 249 -13.72 -19.92 -38.02
C PHE A 249 -13.40 -21.31 -38.59
N PHE A 250 -12.86 -22.23 -37.79
CA PHE A 250 -12.58 -23.60 -38.23
C PHE A 250 -13.84 -24.37 -38.66
N VAL A 251 -14.96 -24.24 -37.93
CA VAL A 251 -16.24 -24.86 -38.32
C VAL A 251 -16.76 -24.29 -39.64
N LYS A 252 -16.64 -22.97 -39.86
CA LYS A 252 -17.01 -22.35 -41.14
C LYS A 252 -16.08 -22.79 -42.29
N CYS A 253 -14.78 -22.89 -42.07
CA CYS A 253 -13.83 -23.39 -43.05
C CYS A 253 -14.08 -24.87 -43.40
N LEU A 254 -14.36 -25.73 -42.40
CA LEU A 254 -14.71 -27.13 -42.66
C LEU A 254 -16.00 -27.23 -43.50
N ARG A 255 -17.03 -26.44 -43.16
CA ARG A 255 -18.25 -26.38 -43.98
C ARG A 255 -17.99 -25.88 -45.39
N PHE A 256 -17.09 -24.91 -45.56
CA PHE A 256 -16.71 -24.40 -46.88
C PHE A 256 -16.00 -25.48 -47.72
N PHE A 257 -15.08 -26.24 -47.13
CA PHE A 257 -14.42 -27.37 -47.80
C PHE A 257 -15.39 -28.51 -48.14
N VAL A 258 -16.32 -28.87 -47.24
CA VAL A 258 -17.36 -29.89 -47.51
C VAL A 258 -18.32 -29.46 -48.63
N VAL A 259 -18.61 -28.16 -48.76
CA VAL A 259 -19.43 -27.62 -49.86
C VAL A 259 -18.66 -27.60 -51.19
N LEU A 260 -17.36 -27.35 -51.16
CA LEU A 260 -16.50 -27.41 -52.35
C LEU A 260 -16.33 -28.85 -52.87
N ASP A 261 -16.16 -29.82 -51.97
CA ASP A 261 -16.01 -31.24 -52.33
C ASP A 261 -17.28 -31.77 -53.03
N LYS A 262 -18.47 -31.35 -52.56
CA LYS A 262 -19.75 -31.69 -53.22
C LYS A 262 -19.93 -31.06 -54.60
N LYS A 263 -19.22 -29.99 -54.94
CA LYS A 263 -19.29 -29.35 -56.27
C LYS A 263 -18.33 -29.95 -57.29
N GLN A 264 -17.34 -30.74 -56.88
CA GLN A 264 -16.41 -31.43 -57.79
C GLN A 264 -16.93 -32.80 -58.27
N PHE A 265 -18.02 -33.31 -57.69
CA PHE A 265 -18.66 -34.57 -58.07
C PHE A 265 -19.99 -34.40 -58.84
N CYS A 266 -20.21 -33.24 -59.47
CA CYS A 266 -21.27 -33.02 -60.46
C CYS A 266 -20.66 -32.70 -61.82
#